data_AF-A0A951JZ99-F1
#
_entry.id   AF-A0A951JZ99-F1
#
_cell.length_a   1.000
_cell.length_b   1.000
_cell.length_c   1.000
_cell.angle_alpha   90.00
_cell.angle_beta   90.00
_cell.angle_gamma   90.00
#
_symmetry.space_group_name_H-M   'P 1'
#
loop_
_entity.id
_entity.type
_entity.pdbx_description
1 polymer ?
#
loop_
_entity_poly.entity_id
_entity_poly.type
_entity_poly.pdbx_seq_one_letter_code
_entity_poly.pdbx_strand_id
1 'polypeptide(L)'
;MASQRNPPTERIRLARSLPRVLAWPALVAGTGVLAATTWLMGSFGTGVGGMVFAALGGVLVLIGLAMAGILLSVRLEVEEAAIRLRWIGGERVYVLARGPVTRVRLRGTDASSLRPRFGMFGWALGGARLRDEEDIHVVRLARTPTAILVPTERGRLAIAAADEDALLDALSRAARARQRLEELFESAPAGESTDPSPATPAEAADVHPQVDAEPRVLTGIERALLERRLAEERSAAEAAPEEVEGGVPAQGPGRVDVAVPPTVGTGMRARIRQRPVALGRPRPAAAFVLLPLVAAGAAWAIGLLAGTYPEPGTDAGRLTALALVLAGPASSIGAVMALAWWPRIVGVVVGGGLAASVFIGRALLG
;
A
#
# COMPACT_ATOMS: atom_id res chain seq x y z
N MET A 1 20.53 2.94 4.22
CA MET A 1 20.27 4.39 4.11
C MET A 1 19.14 4.77 5.06
N ALA A 2 19.47 5.29 6.23
CA ALA A 2 18.47 5.86 7.13
C ALA A 2 18.07 7.23 6.56
N SER A 3 16.89 7.32 5.96
CA SER A 3 16.33 8.60 5.53
C SER A 3 16.27 9.54 6.71
N GLN A 4 16.85 10.72 6.55
CA GLN A 4 16.79 11.82 7.52
C GLN A 4 15.30 12.07 7.79
N ARG A 5 14.83 11.71 8.99
CA ARG A 5 13.42 11.82 9.36
C ARG A 5 13.16 13.26 9.79
N ASN A 6 12.44 14.01 8.97
CA ASN A 6 11.91 15.29 9.40
C ASN A 6 10.98 15.05 10.60
N PRO A 7 11.12 15.84 11.69
CA PRO A 7 10.23 15.72 12.84
C PRO A 7 8.79 16.00 12.41
N PRO A 8 7.80 15.27 12.95
CA PRO A 8 6.40 15.50 12.59
C PRO A 8 5.97 16.90 13.01
N THR A 9 5.47 17.70 12.07
CA THR A 9 5.06 19.09 12.29
C THR A 9 3.88 19.15 13.26
N GLU A 10 2.93 18.21 13.14
CA GLU A 10 1.79 18.13 14.06
C GLU A 10 1.17 16.73 14.12
N ARG A 11 0.70 16.36 15.32
CA ARG A 11 0.00 15.08 15.56
C ARG A 11 -1.51 15.33 15.62
N ILE A 12 -2.22 14.88 14.59
CA ILE A 12 -3.67 15.05 14.50
C ILE A 12 -4.39 13.88 15.15
N ARG A 13 -5.30 14.19 16.07
CA ARG A 13 -6.18 13.18 16.68
C ARG A 13 -7.28 12.82 15.68
N LEU A 14 -7.34 11.54 15.30
CA LEU A 14 -8.44 10.99 14.50
C LEU A 14 -9.72 10.92 15.32
N ALA A 15 -10.87 11.12 14.67
CA ALA A 15 -12.17 10.94 15.33
C ALA A 15 -12.30 9.47 15.73
N ARG A 16 -12.39 9.21 17.04
CA ARG A 16 -12.51 7.86 17.59
C ARG A 16 -13.72 7.77 18.48
N SER A 17 -14.62 6.86 18.15
CA SER A 17 -15.68 6.44 19.07
C SER A 17 -15.21 5.15 19.76
N LEU A 18 -14.53 5.28 20.90
CA LEU A 18 -14.00 4.15 21.70
C LEU A 18 -14.96 2.95 21.78
N PRO A 19 -16.23 3.10 22.19
CA PRO A 19 -17.13 1.96 22.31
C PRO A 19 -17.35 1.23 20.98
N ARG A 20 -17.32 1.93 19.83
CA ARG A 20 -17.51 1.30 18.51
C ARG A 20 -16.22 0.72 17.94
N VAL A 21 -15.09 1.39 18.18
CA VAL A 21 -13.77 0.88 17.80
C VAL A 21 -13.50 -0.43 18.54
N LEU A 22 -13.92 -0.51 19.80
CA LEU A 22 -13.77 -1.71 20.63
C LEU A 22 -14.92 -2.72 20.48
N ALA A 23 -16.08 -2.34 19.94
CA ALA A 23 -17.23 -3.26 19.82
C ALA A 23 -16.87 -4.57 19.11
N TRP A 24 -16.21 -4.49 17.95
CA TRP A 24 -15.84 -5.69 17.20
C TRP A 24 -14.73 -6.50 17.90
N PRO A 25 -13.61 -5.90 18.34
CA PRO A 25 -12.63 -6.59 19.18
C PRO A 25 -13.23 -7.25 20.43
N ALA A 26 -14.14 -6.56 21.12
CA ALA A 26 -14.80 -7.05 22.32
C ALA A 26 -15.79 -8.18 22.01
N LEU A 27 -16.48 -8.15 20.87
CA LEU A 27 -17.33 -9.26 20.43
C LEU A 27 -16.50 -10.50 20.13
N VAL A 28 -15.38 -10.36 19.39
CA VAL A 28 -14.48 -11.48 19.07
C VAL A 28 -13.82 -12.04 20.34
N ALA A 29 -13.37 -11.17 21.25
CA ALA A 29 -12.83 -11.62 22.52
C ALA A 29 -13.90 -12.24 23.40
N GLY A 30 -15.10 -11.66 23.44
CA GLY A 30 -16.25 -12.14 24.22
C GLY A 30 -16.71 -13.53 23.77
N THR A 31 -16.81 -13.78 22.46
CA THR A 31 -17.07 -15.14 21.95
C THR A 31 -15.95 -16.12 22.31
N GLY A 32 -14.70 -15.67 22.29
CA GLY A 32 -13.57 -16.47 22.77
C GLY A 32 -13.65 -16.83 24.25
N VAL A 33 -13.97 -15.85 25.11
CA VAL A 33 -14.18 -16.06 26.55
C VAL A 33 -15.35 -17.00 26.79
N LEU A 34 -16.49 -16.79 26.12
CA LEU A 34 -17.65 -17.66 26.25
C LEU A 34 -17.30 -19.11 25.90
N ALA A 35 -16.62 -19.34 24.78
CA ALA A 35 -16.15 -20.69 24.39
C ALA A 35 -15.23 -21.33 25.45
N ALA A 36 -14.29 -20.56 26.00
CA ALA A 36 -13.38 -21.03 27.06
C ALA A 36 -14.11 -21.32 28.38
N THR A 37 -15.09 -20.48 28.76
CA THR A 37 -15.88 -20.67 29.99
C THR A 37 -16.86 -21.83 29.89
N THR A 38 -17.50 -22.05 28.73
CA THR A 38 -18.36 -23.22 28.51
C THR A 38 -17.61 -24.54 28.64
N TRP A 39 -16.31 -24.54 28.31
CA TRP A 39 -15.45 -25.67 28.59
C TRP A 39 -15.18 -25.84 30.09
N LEU A 40 -14.78 -24.77 30.77
CA LEU A 40 -14.48 -24.76 32.22
C LEU A 40 -15.66 -25.25 33.07
N MET A 41 -16.90 -24.95 32.66
CA MET A 41 -18.11 -25.42 33.34
C MET A 41 -18.48 -26.88 33.04
N GLY A 42 -17.63 -27.63 32.33
CA GLY A 42 -17.79 -29.08 32.12
C GLY A 42 -18.93 -29.47 31.18
N SER A 43 -19.53 -28.50 30.47
CA SER A 43 -20.70 -28.73 29.60
C SER A 43 -20.40 -29.63 28.39
N PHE A 44 -19.12 -29.78 28.03
CA PHE A 44 -18.65 -30.59 26.91
C PHE A 44 -17.79 -31.80 27.33
N GLY A 45 -17.89 -32.20 28.60
CA GLY A 45 -17.09 -33.29 29.18
C GLY A 45 -15.63 -32.88 29.41
N THR A 46 -14.96 -33.56 30.36
CA THR A 46 -13.52 -33.39 30.66
C THR A 46 -12.60 -33.95 29.58
N GLY A 47 -13.16 -34.30 28.42
CA GLY A 47 -12.46 -34.88 27.30
C GLY A 47 -11.68 -33.85 26.49
N VAL A 48 -10.90 -34.41 25.56
CA VAL A 48 -10.02 -33.66 24.66
C VAL A 48 -10.75 -32.59 23.84
N GLY A 49 -12.02 -32.82 23.48
CA GLY A 49 -12.81 -31.81 22.77
C GLY A 49 -12.94 -30.50 23.53
N GLY A 50 -13.00 -30.58 24.85
CA GLY A 50 -12.96 -29.42 25.70
C GLY A 50 -11.68 -28.58 25.56
N MET A 51 -10.51 -29.24 25.51
CA MET A 51 -9.22 -28.55 25.36
C MET A 51 -9.13 -27.80 24.02
N VAL A 52 -9.69 -28.37 22.96
CA VAL A 52 -9.73 -27.71 21.63
C VAL A 52 -10.60 -26.47 21.66
N PHE A 53 -11.79 -26.53 22.28
CA PHE A 53 -12.65 -25.36 22.44
C PHE A 53 -12.00 -24.28 23.31
N ALA A 54 -11.31 -24.66 24.38
CA ALA A 54 -10.55 -23.73 25.21
C ALA A 54 -9.41 -23.06 24.44
N ALA A 55 -8.66 -23.82 23.64
CA ALA A 55 -7.59 -23.30 22.81
C ALA A 55 -8.10 -22.33 21.73
N LEU A 56 -9.17 -22.71 21.01
CA LEU A 56 -9.84 -21.84 20.04
C LEU A 56 -10.39 -20.57 20.69
N GLY A 57 -11.01 -20.71 21.87
CA GLY A 57 -11.48 -19.58 22.67
C GLY A 57 -10.35 -18.62 23.03
N GLY A 58 -9.22 -19.15 23.53
CA GLY A 58 -8.02 -18.37 23.81
C GLY A 58 -7.44 -17.65 22.59
N VAL A 59 -7.38 -18.32 21.43
CA VAL A 59 -6.94 -17.71 20.17
C VAL A 59 -7.86 -16.56 19.76
N LEU A 60 -9.18 -16.72 19.87
CA LEU A 60 -10.14 -15.65 19.59
C LEU A 60 -9.96 -14.45 20.53
N VAL A 61 -9.72 -14.69 21.82
CA VAL A 61 -9.39 -13.63 22.79
C VAL A 61 -8.13 -12.86 22.36
N LEU A 62 -7.07 -13.58 21.99
CA LEU A 62 -5.83 -12.97 21.52
C LEU A 62 -6.02 -12.16 20.23
N ILE A 63 -6.80 -12.67 19.27
CA ILE A 63 -7.15 -11.94 18.03
C ILE A 63 -7.93 -10.67 18.37
N GLY A 64 -8.92 -10.75 19.25
CA GLY A 64 -9.70 -9.60 19.71
C GLY A 64 -8.80 -8.54 20.35
N LEU A 65 -7.94 -8.93 21.29
CA LEU A 65 -6.99 -8.02 21.95
C LEU A 65 -5.99 -7.40 20.97
N ALA A 66 -5.42 -8.19 20.06
CA ALA A 66 -4.49 -7.71 19.04
C ALA A 66 -5.17 -6.68 18.12
N MET A 67 -6.39 -6.97 17.68
CA MET A 67 -7.18 -6.05 16.85
C MET A 67 -7.53 -4.76 17.59
N ALA A 68 -7.90 -4.84 18.87
CA ALA A 68 -8.10 -3.65 19.71
C ALA A 68 -6.82 -2.81 19.79
N GLY A 69 -5.68 -3.44 20.07
CA GLY A 69 -4.37 -2.79 20.13
C GLY A 69 -4.02 -2.08 18.82
N ILE A 70 -4.19 -2.76 17.69
CA ILE A 70 -3.94 -2.17 16.35
C ILE A 70 -4.84 -0.96 16.13
N LEU A 71 -6.16 -1.08 16.32
CA LEU A 71 -7.11 0.01 16.09
C LEU A 71 -6.87 1.22 17.01
N LEU A 72 -6.55 0.99 18.28
CA LEU A 72 -6.21 2.05 19.25
C LEU A 72 -4.88 2.73 18.93
N SER A 73 -3.97 2.03 18.25
CA SER A 73 -2.67 2.56 17.87
C SER A 73 -2.65 3.41 16.60
N VAL A 74 -3.72 3.40 15.79
CA VAL A 74 -3.77 4.13 14.51
C VAL A 74 -3.70 5.64 14.74
N ARG A 75 -2.57 6.26 14.41
CA ARG A 75 -2.31 7.70 14.53
C ARG A 75 -2.10 8.33 13.16
N LEU A 76 -2.56 9.56 13.03
CA LEU A 76 -2.34 10.39 11.85
C LEU A 76 -1.34 11.50 12.22
N GLU A 77 -0.25 11.56 11.47
CA GLU A 77 0.79 12.58 11.61
C GLU A 77 0.84 13.37 10.30
N VAL A 78 0.83 14.69 10.39
CA VAL A 78 0.96 15.57 9.23
C VAL A 78 2.40 16.06 9.17
N GLU A 79 3.07 15.79 8.05
CA GLU A 79 4.43 16.21 7.74
C GLU A 79 4.41 17.26 6.63
N GLU A 80 5.53 17.96 6.43
CA GLU A 80 5.66 19.15 5.55
C GLU A 80 5.28 18.92 4.08
N ALA A 81 5.18 17.67 3.61
CA ALA A 81 4.67 17.34 2.27
C ALA A 81 3.89 16.02 2.22
N ALA A 82 3.58 15.41 3.37
CA ALA A 82 3.00 14.09 3.42
C ALA A 82 2.12 13.89 4.65
N ILE A 83 1.17 12.97 4.52
CA ILE A 83 0.35 12.48 5.63
C ILE A 83 0.83 11.09 5.97
N ARG A 84 1.30 10.90 7.20
CA ARG A 84 1.79 9.63 7.71
C ARG A 84 0.75 8.99 8.60
N LEU A 85 0.28 7.82 8.19
CA LEU A 85 -0.60 6.98 8.98
C LEU A 85 0.23 5.90 9.66
N ARG A 86 0.27 5.89 10.98
CA ARG A 86 1.09 4.96 11.78
C ARG A 86 0.20 4.07 12.64
N TRP A 87 0.54 2.80 12.76
CA TRP A 87 -0.11 1.84 13.67
C TRP A 87 0.91 0.83 14.21
N ILE A 88 0.52 0.01 15.19
CA ILE A 88 1.35 -1.08 15.69
C ILE A 88 1.59 -2.06 14.54
N GLY A 89 2.86 -2.22 14.15
CA GLY A 89 3.28 -3.12 13.07
C GLY A 89 3.37 -2.49 11.68
N GLY A 90 3.09 -1.20 11.51
CA GLY A 90 3.22 -0.58 10.20
C GLY A 90 3.07 0.94 10.16
N GLU A 91 3.49 1.48 9.02
CA GLU A 91 3.35 2.89 8.69
C GLU A 91 3.04 3.01 7.20
N ARG A 92 2.25 4.02 6.84
CA ARG A 92 1.93 4.34 5.45
C ARG A 92 2.00 5.86 5.25
N VAL A 93 2.87 6.26 4.32
CA VAL A 93 3.07 7.66 3.96
C VAL A 93 2.30 7.97 2.67
N TYR A 94 1.50 9.03 2.71
CA TYR A 94 0.74 9.58 1.60
C TYR A 94 1.33 10.94 1.23
N VAL A 95 2.09 11.01 0.15
CA VAL A 95 2.62 12.27 -0.35
C VAL A 95 1.44 13.13 -0.82
N LEU A 96 1.37 14.37 -0.35
CA LEU A 96 0.34 15.31 -0.76
C LEU A 96 0.46 15.58 -2.26
N ALA A 97 -0.61 15.99 -2.92
CA ALA A 97 -0.57 16.50 -4.29
C ALA A 97 -1.17 17.90 -4.33
N ARG A 98 -0.79 18.70 -5.33
CA ARG A 98 -1.42 20.02 -5.55
C ARG A 98 -2.89 19.81 -5.89
N GLY A 99 -3.79 20.43 -5.13
CA GLY A 99 -5.22 20.39 -5.40
C GLY A 99 -6.07 20.91 -4.24
N PRO A 100 -7.37 21.16 -4.49
CA PRO A 100 -8.27 21.63 -3.46
C PRO A 100 -8.57 20.53 -2.44
N VAL A 101 -8.50 20.89 -1.16
CA VAL A 101 -9.01 20.06 -0.06
C VAL A 101 -10.52 20.25 -0.03
N THR A 102 -11.27 19.14 -0.09
CA THR A 102 -12.75 19.21 -0.20
C THR A 102 -13.40 18.48 0.96
N ARG A 103 -14.40 19.12 1.59
CA ARG A 103 -15.24 18.48 2.61
C ARG A 103 -16.31 17.67 1.91
N VAL A 104 -16.42 16.37 2.22
CA VAL A 104 -17.41 15.47 1.63
C VAL A 104 -18.30 14.87 2.72
N ARG A 105 -19.61 14.86 2.45
CA ARG A 105 -20.59 14.17 3.27
C ARG A 105 -20.58 12.68 2.94
N LEU A 106 -20.23 11.87 3.93
CA LEU A 106 -20.23 10.40 3.87
C LEU A 106 -21.63 9.81 4.13
N ARG A 107 -22.59 10.65 4.53
CA ARG A 107 -23.95 10.26 4.94
C ARG A 107 -24.99 11.30 4.55
N GLY A 108 -26.22 10.82 4.38
CA GLY A 108 -27.38 11.61 3.95
C GLY A 108 -27.85 11.19 2.57
N THR A 109 -28.91 11.84 2.10
CA THR A 109 -29.48 11.69 0.75
C THR A 109 -28.48 12.09 -0.35
N ASP A 110 -27.57 13.03 -0.04
CA ASP A 110 -26.48 13.46 -0.94
C ASP A 110 -25.13 12.79 -0.61
N ALA A 111 -25.14 11.67 0.14
CA ALA A 111 -23.91 11.00 0.51
C ALA A 111 -23.16 10.55 -0.74
N SER A 112 -21.88 10.91 -0.84
CA SER A 112 -21.05 10.21 -1.81
C SER A 112 -20.96 8.76 -1.35
N SER A 113 -21.32 7.83 -2.25
CA SER A 113 -21.40 6.40 -1.95
C SER A 113 -20.00 5.83 -1.80
N LEU A 114 -19.37 6.11 -0.66
CA LEU A 114 -18.10 5.49 -0.30
C LEU A 114 -18.39 4.10 0.21
N ARG A 115 -18.15 3.11 -0.65
CA ARG A 115 -18.13 1.70 -0.31
C ARG A 115 -16.69 1.32 0.06
N PRO A 116 -16.31 1.40 1.35
CA PRO A 116 -15.03 0.85 1.75
C PRO A 116 -15.04 -0.67 1.52
N ARG A 117 -13.96 -1.22 0.96
CA ARG A 117 -13.78 -2.68 0.87
C ARG A 117 -13.69 -3.33 2.25
N PHE A 118 -13.13 -2.61 3.21
CA PHE A 118 -12.96 -3.04 4.59
C PHE A 118 -13.50 -1.97 5.53
N GLY A 119 -14.65 -2.26 6.15
CA GLY A 119 -15.26 -1.38 7.13
C GLY A 119 -16.56 -1.96 7.66
N MET A 120 -16.57 -2.27 8.96
CA MET A 120 -17.78 -2.70 9.69
C MET A 120 -17.96 -1.80 10.91
N PHE A 121 -19.19 -1.68 11.42
CA PHE A 121 -19.49 -0.90 12.63
C PHE A 121 -19.12 0.61 12.57
N GLY A 122 -18.96 1.16 11.38
CA GLY A 122 -18.80 2.61 11.16
C GLY A 122 -17.35 3.11 11.07
N TRP A 123 -16.36 2.26 11.31
CA TRP A 123 -14.96 2.53 10.95
C TRP A 123 -14.65 1.94 9.56
N ALA A 124 -13.70 2.54 8.84
CA ALA A 124 -13.28 2.14 7.51
C ALA A 124 -11.80 2.50 7.33
N LEU A 125 -10.99 1.51 6.95
CA LEU A 125 -9.56 1.69 6.72
C LEU A 125 -9.17 0.95 5.44
N GLY A 126 -8.74 1.70 4.41
CA GLY A 126 -8.26 1.10 3.16
C GLY A 126 -8.83 1.76 1.91
N GLY A 127 -8.70 1.06 0.77
CA GLY A 127 -9.17 1.56 -0.52
C GLY A 127 -10.70 1.52 -0.62
N ALA A 128 -11.26 2.57 -1.20
CA ALA A 128 -12.66 2.72 -1.58
C ALA A 128 -12.73 3.39 -2.96
N ARG A 129 -13.90 3.35 -3.60
CA ARG A 129 -14.15 4.14 -4.81
C ARG A 129 -15.16 5.24 -4.52
N LEU A 130 -14.85 6.44 -4.98
CA LEU A 130 -15.74 7.59 -4.97
C LEU A 130 -16.48 7.64 -6.32
N ARG A 131 -17.82 7.51 -6.28
CA ARG A 131 -18.69 7.50 -7.47
C ARG A 131 -18.27 6.47 -8.53
N ASP A 132 -17.74 5.34 -8.09
CA ASP A 132 -17.25 4.23 -8.92
C ASP A 132 -16.11 4.55 -9.92
N GLU A 133 -15.64 5.80 -9.97
CA GLU A 133 -14.64 6.27 -10.94
C GLU A 133 -13.27 6.57 -10.29
N GLU A 134 -13.26 7.11 -9.06
CA GLU A 134 -12.03 7.58 -8.44
C GLU A 134 -11.61 6.68 -7.27
N ASP A 135 -10.42 6.10 -7.35
CA ASP A 135 -9.84 5.33 -6.25
C ASP A 135 -9.42 6.29 -5.13
N ILE A 136 -9.99 6.07 -3.94
CA ILE A 136 -9.69 6.84 -2.74
C ILE A 136 -9.23 5.92 -1.60
N HIS A 137 -8.44 6.43 -0.69
CA HIS A 137 -8.15 5.76 0.58
C HIS A 137 -8.97 6.42 1.69
N VAL A 138 -9.68 5.61 2.47
CA VAL A 138 -10.47 6.08 3.61
C VAL A 138 -9.76 5.75 4.90
N VAL A 139 -9.62 6.76 5.77
CA VAL A 139 -9.14 6.64 7.15
C VAL A 139 -10.21 7.21 8.07
N ARG A 140 -11.07 6.32 8.56
CA ARG A 140 -12.19 6.67 9.44
C ARG A 140 -12.28 5.71 10.61
N LEU A 141 -12.09 6.21 11.83
CA LEU A 141 -12.19 5.41 13.07
C LEU A 141 -13.49 5.68 13.85
N ALA A 142 -14.31 6.63 13.43
CA ALA A 142 -15.61 6.94 14.02
C ALA A 142 -16.68 7.13 12.95
N ARG A 143 -17.94 7.03 13.33
CA ARG A 143 -19.10 7.16 12.44
C ARG A 143 -19.41 8.65 12.17
N THR A 144 -18.47 9.42 11.65
CA THR A 144 -18.65 10.84 11.33
C THR A 144 -19.49 11.03 10.05
N PRO A 145 -20.32 12.09 9.97
CA PRO A 145 -21.09 12.40 8.77
C PRO A 145 -20.21 13.00 7.66
N THR A 146 -19.08 13.60 8.02
CA THR A 146 -18.15 14.30 7.14
C THR A 146 -16.77 13.64 7.15
N ALA A 147 -16.06 13.81 6.04
CA ALA A 147 -14.62 13.59 5.94
C ALA A 147 -14.00 14.63 5.02
N ILE A 148 -12.72 14.88 5.25
CA ILE A 148 -11.91 15.79 4.43
C ILE A 148 -11.19 14.95 3.39
N LEU A 149 -11.43 15.24 2.11
CA LEU A 149 -10.68 14.67 0.99
C LEU A 149 -9.44 15.52 0.74
N VAL A 150 -8.30 14.88 0.92
CA VAL A 150 -6.98 15.46 0.65
C VAL A 150 -6.43 14.86 -0.65
N PRO A 151 -6.03 15.67 -1.64
CA PRO A 151 -5.36 15.17 -2.83
C PRO A 151 -3.97 14.63 -2.47
N THR A 152 -3.65 13.44 -2.95
CA THR A 152 -2.37 12.77 -2.77
C THR A 152 -1.86 12.29 -4.11
N GLU A 153 -0.57 11.95 -4.22
CA GLU A 153 -0.02 11.41 -5.47
C GLU A 153 -0.64 10.07 -5.89
N ARG A 154 -1.27 9.36 -4.94
CA ARG A 154 -1.91 8.04 -5.16
C ARG A 154 -3.44 8.11 -5.25
N GLY A 155 -4.01 9.26 -5.59
CA GLY A 155 -5.45 9.52 -5.60
C GLY A 155 -5.88 10.42 -4.44
N ARG A 156 -7.07 10.23 -3.87
CA ARG A 156 -7.53 11.05 -2.73
C ARG A 156 -7.55 10.28 -1.43
N LEU A 157 -7.24 10.97 -0.33
CA LEU A 157 -7.30 10.44 1.03
C LEU A 157 -8.48 11.09 1.75
N ALA A 158 -9.49 10.30 2.10
CA ALA A 158 -10.61 10.73 2.94
C ALA A 158 -10.26 10.51 4.42
N ILE A 159 -10.21 11.60 5.18
CA ILE A 159 -9.81 11.60 6.60
C ILE A 159 -10.98 12.07 7.45
N ALA A 160 -11.34 11.29 8.47
CA ALA A 160 -12.26 11.72 9.53
C ALA A 160 -11.44 12.14 10.77
N ALA A 161 -11.15 13.44 10.87
CA ALA A 161 -10.47 14.02 12.02
C ALA A 161 -11.42 14.24 13.20
N ALA A 162 -10.89 14.21 14.43
CA ALA A 162 -11.67 14.56 15.62
C ALA A 162 -11.99 16.05 15.65
N ASP A 163 -11.05 16.85 15.16
CA ASP A 163 -11.14 18.28 14.98
C ASP A 163 -10.78 18.58 13.52
N GLU A 164 -11.78 19.01 12.74
CA GLU A 164 -11.60 19.29 11.31
C GLU A 164 -10.77 20.55 11.08
N ASP A 165 -10.91 21.56 11.93
CA ASP A 165 -10.24 22.85 11.77
C ASP A 165 -8.75 22.69 12.08
N ALA A 166 -8.40 21.96 13.14
CA ALA A 166 -7.02 21.61 13.43
C ALA A 166 -6.35 20.81 12.29
N LEU A 167 -7.08 19.91 11.62
CA LEU A 167 -6.57 19.21 10.45
C LEU A 167 -6.36 20.16 9.26
N LEU A 168 -7.30 21.06 8.98
CA LEU A 168 -7.17 22.03 7.89
C LEU A 168 -6.01 23.01 8.13
N ASP A 169 -5.82 23.46 9.37
CA ASP A 169 -4.68 24.30 9.77
C ASP A 169 -3.34 23.57 9.60
N ALA A 170 -3.28 22.29 9.98
CA ALA A 170 -2.11 21.45 9.75
C ALA A 170 -1.80 21.26 8.26
N LEU A 171 -2.82 20.99 7.45
CA LEU A 171 -2.69 20.82 6.00
C LEU A 171 -2.31 22.12 5.30
N SER A 172 -2.82 23.26 5.75
CA SER A 172 -2.44 24.57 5.18
C SER A 172 -0.98 24.91 5.50
N ARG A 173 -0.51 24.62 6.72
CA ARG A 173 0.91 24.73 7.10
C ARG A 173 1.80 23.80 6.28
N ALA A 174 1.40 22.54 6.10
CA ALA A 174 2.12 21.59 5.26
C ALA A 174 2.16 22.06 3.79
N ALA A 175 1.05 22.54 3.24
CA ALA A 175 1.01 23.05 1.87
C ALA A 175 1.95 24.25 1.67
N ARG A 176 1.99 25.20 2.62
CA ARG A 176 2.94 26.33 2.59
C ARG A 176 4.39 25.89 2.74
N ALA A 177 4.66 24.90 3.61
CA ALA A 177 6.01 24.34 3.77
C ALA A 177 6.50 23.68 2.47
N ARG A 178 5.63 22.90 1.83
CA ARG A 178 5.90 22.33 0.52
C ARG A 178 6.15 23.39 -0.55
N GLN A 179 5.33 24.45 -0.60
CA GLN A 179 5.51 25.52 -1.58
C GLN A 179 6.89 26.19 -1.42
N ARG A 180 7.32 26.46 -0.18
CA ARG A 180 8.68 26.96 0.09
C ARG A 180 9.77 25.99 -0.37
N LEU A 181 9.59 24.68 -0.19
CA LEU A 181 10.54 23.69 -0.68
C LEU A 181 10.57 23.65 -2.21
N GLU A 182 9.41 23.71 -2.88
CA GLU A 182 9.32 23.76 -4.34
C GLU A 182 9.98 25.03 -4.89
N GLU A 183 9.76 26.20 -4.26
CA GLU A 183 10.42 27.47 -4.61
C GLU A 183 11.95 27.39 -4.44
N LEU A 184 12.46 26.71 -3.42
CA LEU A 184 13.90 26.46 -3.24
C LEU A 184 14.46 25.51 -4.30
N PHE A 185 13.70 24.50 -4.73
CA PHE A 185 14.09 23.62 -5.82
C PHE A 185 14.08 24.31 -7.18
N GLU A 186 13.11 25.20 -7.43
CA GLU A 186 13.03 26.00 -8.65
C GLU A 186 14.09 27.11 -8.68
N SER A 187 14.46 27.67 -7.53
CA SER A 187 15.48 28.71 -7.40
C SER A 187 16.90 28.16 -7.31
N ALA A 188 17.07 26.84 -7.11
CA ALA A 188 18.39 26.23 -7.16
C ALA A 188 18.90 26.41 -8.61
N PRO A 189 20.00 27.16 -8.82
CA PRO A 189 20.52 27.38 -10.17
C PRO A 189 20.72 26.01 -10.81
N ALA A 190 20.01 25.78 -11.93
CA ALA A 190 20.24 24.62 -12.77
C ALA A 190 21.75 24.54 -12.96
N GLY A 191 22.35 23.50 -12.36
CA GLY A 191 23.79 23.44 -12.17
C GLY A 191 24.46 23.96 -13.40
N GLU A 192 25.15 25.08 -13.24
CA GLU A 192 26.26 25.46 -14.08
C GLU A 192 27.07 24.18 -14.19
N SER A 193 26.87 23.47 -15.29
CA SER A 193 27.73 22.41 -15.73
C SER A 193 29.04 23.13 -15.96
N THR A 194 29.80 23.30 -14.88
CA THR A 194 31.23 23.47 -14.91
C THR A 194 31.73 22.21 -15.59
N ASP A 195 31.65 22.25 -16.90
CA ASP A 195 32.55 21.55 -17.78
C ASP A 195 33.94 21.82 -17.19
N PRO A 196 34.65 20.83 -16.66
CA PRO A 196 36.03 21.03 -16.30
C PRO A 196 36.77 21.20 -17.62
N SER A 197 36.74 22.41 -18.19
CA SER A 197 37.65 22.82 -19.25
C SER A 197 39.05 22.51 -18.73
N PRO A 198 39.74 21.48 -19.24
CA PRO A 198 41.11 21.28 -18.85
C PRO A 198 41.87 22.49 -19.39
N ALA A 199 42.46 23.26 -18.49
CA ALA A 199 43.44 24.25 -18.85
C ALA A 199 44.54 23.53 -19.63
N THR A 200 44.67 23.86 -20.92
CA THR A 200 45.84 23.51 -21.72
C THR A 200 46.88 24.61 -21.51
N PRO A 201 48.05 24.33 -20.92
CA PRO A 201 49.29 24.96 -21.35
C PRO A 201 49.79 24.19 -22.57
N ALA A 202 50.13 24.94 -23.62
CA ALA A 202 50.63 24.44 -24.89
C ALA A 202 51.85 23.51 -24.72
N GLU A 203 51.78 22.31 -25.28
CA GLU A 203 52.95 21.66 -25.87
C GLU A 203 52.51 20.69 -26.97
N ALA A 204 53.18 20.79 -28.11
CA ALA A 204 52.84 20.17 -29.38
C ALA A 204 53.02 18.65 -29.37
N ALA A 205 52.01 17.93 -29.85
CA ALA A 205 52.19 16.63 -30.52
C ALA A 205 50.95 16.32 -31.38
N ASP A 206 51.18 16.19 -32.67
CA ASP A 206 50.25 15.65 -33.66
C ASP A 206 49.62 14.33 -33.20
N VAL A 207 48.29 14.30 -33.07
CA VAL A 207 47.52 13.06 -33.15
C VAL A 207 46.17 13.36 -33.82
N HIS A 208 46.02 12.90 -35.06
CA HIS A 208 44.73 12.79 -35.74
C HIS A 208 43.75 11.96 -34.89
N PRO A 209 42.51 12.41 -34.63
CA PRO A 209 41.49 11.51 -34.11
C PRO A 209 40.98 10.63 -35.27
N GLN A 210 41.53 9.42 -35.35
CA GLN A 210 40.89 8.28 -36.01
C GLN A 210 39.52 8.07 -35.37
N VAL A 211 38.46 8.38 -36.11
CA VAL A 211 37.08 7.99 -35.77
C VAL A 211 36.91 6.53 -36.16
N ASP A 212 37.51 5.63 -35.38
CA ASP A 212 37.16 4.21 -35.40
C ASP A 212 35.94 4.03 -34.49
N ALA A 213 34.76 4.31 -35.03
CA ALA A 213 33.49 4.04 -34.38
C ALA A 213 33.25 2.52 -34.39
N GLU A 214 33.75 1.83 -33.37
CA GLU A 214 33.31 0.46 -33.09
C GLU A 214 31.77 0.43 -33.00
N PRO A 215 31.10 -0.56 -33.63
CA PRO A 215 29.65 -0.67 -33.61
C PRO A 215 29.18 -0.95 -32.17
N ARG A 216 28.87 0.12 -31.45
CA ARG A 216 28.41 0.08 -30.07
C ARG A 216 27.06 -0.65 -30.02
N VAL A 217 27.06 -1.86 -29.45
CA VAL A 217 25.85 -2.66 -29.27
C VAL A 217 24.93 -1.93 -28.29
N LEU A 218 23.94 -1.20 -28.84
CA LEU A 218 22.97 -0.45 -28.06
C LEU A 218 22.19 -1.42 -27.16
N THR A 219 22.12 -1.09 -25.87
CA THR A 219 21.31 -1.85 -24.91
C THR A 219 19.82 -1.75 -25.30
N GLY A 220 18.99 -2.73 -24.92
CA GLY A 220 17.57 -2.74 -25.29
C GLY A 220 16.78 -1.48 -24.85
N ILE A 221 17.30 -0.74 -23.86
CA ILE A 221 16.72 0.52 -23.39
C ILE A 221 17.08 1.67 -24.34
N GLU A 222 18.34 1.73 -24.79
CA GLU A 222 18.80 2.76 -25.73
C GLU A 222 18.12 2.60 -27.09
N ARG A 223 17.89 1.37 -27.54
CA ARG A 223 17.13 1.09 -28.77
C ARG A 223 15.68 1.60 -28.68
N ALA A 224 15.02 1.38 -27.54
CA ALA A 224 13.65 1.86 -27.32
C ALA A 224 13.57 3.41 -27.23
N LEU A 225 14.60 4.06 -26.68
CA LEU A 225 14.68 5.53 -26.65
C LEU A 225 14.94 6.11 -28.04
N LEU A 226 15.79 5.47 -28.84
CA LEU A 226 16.13 5.92 -30.18
C LEU A 226 14.93 5.74 -31.14
N GLU A 227 14.21 4.63 -31.05
CA GLU A 227 12.96 4.41 -31.80
C GLU A 227 11.90 5.45 -31.47
N ARG A 228 11.76 5.84 -30.20
CA ARG A 228 10.82 6.87 -29.78
C ARG A 228 11.19 8.24 -30.36
N ARG A 229 12.48 8.59 -30.35
CA ARG A 229 12.96 9.86 -30.90
C ARG A 229 12.72 9.96 -32.41
N LEU A 230 13.00 8.88 -33.15
CA LEU A 230 12.72 8.81 -34.59
C LEU A 230 11.22 8.85 -34.92
N ALA A 231 10.37 8.31 -34.06
CA ALA A 231 8.91 8.40 -34.23
C ALA A 231 8.41 9.84 -34.01
N GLU A 232 8.95 10.54 -33.01
CA GLU A 232 8.65 11.95 -32.74
C GLU A 232 9.13 12.84 -33.91
N GLU A 233 10.34 12.62 -34.45
CA GLU A 233 10.84 13.33 -35.63
C GLU A 233 10.00 13.09 -36.88
N ARG A 234 9.56 11.86 -37.15
CA ARG A 234 8.65 11.59 -38.28
C ARG A 234 7.33 12.31 -38.13
N SER A 235 6.75 12.31 -36.93
CA SER A 235 5.50 13.05 -36.68
C SER A 235 5.66 14.57 -36.81
N ALA A 236 6.85 15.10 -36.50
CA ALA A 236 7.15 16.51 -36.67
C ALA A 236 7.38 16.87 -38.16
N ALA A 237 8.01 15.99 -38.93
CA ALA A 237 8.20 16.17 -40.36
C ALA A 237 6.87 16.09 -41.14
N GLU A 238 5.96 15.22 -40.73
CA GLU A 238 4.61 15.11 -41.32
C GLU A 238 3.70 16.30 -40.95
N ALA A 239 4.00 16.99 -39.84
CA ALA A 239 3.25 18.15 -39.38
C ALA A 239 3.78 19.48 -39.95
N ALA A 240 4.88 19.46 -40.72
CA ALA A 240 5.36 20.64 -41.43
C ALA A 240 4.57 20.81 -42.74
N PRO A 241 3.70 21.83 -42.86
CA PRO A 241 2.95 22.05 -44.10
C PRO A 241 3.89 22.46 -45.23
N GLU A 242 3.72 21.83 -46.40
CA GLU A 242 4.29 22.32 -47.67
C GLU A 242 3.78 23.74 -47.93
N GLU A 243 4.64 24.74 -47.73
CA GLU A 243 4.41 26.11 -48.21
C GLU A 243 4.46 26.10 -49.75
N VAL A 244 3.31 25.85 -50.37
CA VAL A 244 3.09 26.09 -51.80
C VAL A 244 2.89 27.59 -52.02
N GLU A 245 3.80 28.16 -52.80
CA GLU A 245 3.74 29.50 -53.38
C GLU A 245 2.37 29.83 -53.99
N GLY A 246 1.85 31.04 -53.73
CA GLY A 246 0.87 31.64 -54.62
C GLY A 246 -0.06 32.70 -54.02
N GLY A 247 0.34 33.96 -54.11
CA GLY A 247 -0.52 34.97 -54.73
C GLY A 247 -1.50 35.79 -53.88
N VAL A 248 -1.07 37.03 -53.59
CA VAL A 248 -1.81 38.33 -53.67
C VAL A 248 -2.97 38.61 -52.67
N PRO A 249 -2.93 39.76 -51.94
CA PRO A 249 -3.97 40.16 -51.01
C PRO A 249 -5.06 41.03 -51.66
N ALA A 250 -6.30 40.91 -51.19
CA ALA A 250 -7.36 41.88 -51.44
C ALA A 250 -8.08 42.24 -50.13
N GLN A 251 -8.10 43.55 -49.84
CA GLN A 251 -8.73 44.21 -48.71
C GLN A 251 -10.27 44.23 -48.84
N GLY A 252 -10.98 44.28 -47.71
CA GLY A 252 -12.39 44.69 -47.65
C GLY A 252 -13.00 44.52 -46.25
N PRO A 253 -13.63 45.54 -45.62
CA PRO A 253 -13.74 45.60 -44.16
C PRO A 253 -15.12 45.24 -43.60
N GLY A 254 -15.13 44.90 -42.31
CA GLY A 254 -16.25 45.23 -41.42
C GLY A 254 -17.01 44.05 -40.84
N ARG A 255 -16.72 43.71 -39.58
CA ARG A 255 -17.73 43.46 -38.55
C ARG A 255 -17.08 43.43 -37.16
N VAL A 256 -17.52 44.34 -36.30
CA VAL A 256 -17.29 44.25 -34.85
C VAL A 256 -18.37 43.32 -34.32
N ASP A 257 -17.97 42.09 -33.98
CA ASP A 257 -18.76 41.21 -33.12
C ASP A 257 -17.90 40.86 -31.92
N VAL A 258 -18.39 41.23 -30.74
CA VAL A 258 -17.78 40.94 -29.43
C VAL A 258 -17.88 39.42 -29.22
N ALA A 259 -16.79 38.71 -29.52
CA ALA A 259 -16.66 37.28 -29.28
C ALA A 259 -16.02 37.04 -27.90
N VAL A 260 -16.80 36.42 -27.01
CA VAL A 260 -16.27 35.75 -25.81
C VAL A 260 -15.31 34.65 -26.26
N PRO A 261 -14.07 34.57 -25.74
CA PRO A 261 -13.13 33.55 -26.18
C PRO A 261 -13.60 32.16 -25.72
N PRO A 262 -13.77 31.17 -26.62
CA PRO A 262 -13.83 29.78 -26.20
C PRO A 262 -12.44 29.40 -25.68
N THR A 263 -12.39 28.97 -24.42
CA THR A 263 -11.19 28.41 -23.79
C THR A 263 -10.91 27.05 -24.41
N VAL A 264 -10.24 27.04 -25.57
CA VAL A 264 -9.65 25.83 -26.15
C VAL A 264 -8.39 25.52 -25.36
N GLY A 265 -8.60 24.88 -24.22
CA GLY A 265 -7.55 24.24 -23.43
C GLY A 265 -7.58 22.73 -23.69
N THR A 266 -7.30 22.29 -24.91
CA THR A 266 -6.89 20.89 -25.18
C THR A 266 -5.47 20.70 -24.66
N GLY A 267 -5.31 20.83 -23.34
CA GLY A 267 -4.19 20.29 -22.62
C GLY A 267 -4.31 18.78 -22.65
N MET A 268 -3.72 18.17 -23.69
CA MET A 268 -3.48 16.74 -23.79
C MET A 268 -2.51 16.38 -22.66
N ARG A 269 -3.07 16.21 -21.45
CA ARG A 269 -2.36 15.72 -20.28
C ARG A 269 -1.78 14.38 -20.68
N ALA A 270 -0.46 14.38 -20.89
CA ALA A 270 0.33 13.18 -20.99
C ALA A 270 -0.15 12.23 -19.90
N ARG A 271 -0.84 11.16 -20.32
CA ARG A 271 -1.11 10.02 -19.46
C ARG A 271 0.25 9.40 -19.21
N ILE A 272 0.97 9.96 -18.25
CA ILE A 272 2.05 9.27 -17.56
C ILE A 272 1.37 8.00 -17.08
N ARG A 273 1.64 6.89 -17.78
CA ARG A 273 1.32 5.54 -17.32
C ARG A 273 2.10 5.39 -16.02
N GLN A 274 1.49 5.87 -14.93
CA GLN A 274 1.91 5.58 -13.59
C GLN A 274 1.80 4.06 -13.50
N ARG A 275 2.96 3.40 -13.59
CA ARG A 275 3.06 2.00 -13.20
C ARG A 275 2.39 1.91 -11.83
N PRO A 276 1.33 1.11 -11.65
CA PRO A 276 0.75 0.92 -10.34
C PRO A 276 1.87 0.38 -9.45
N VAL A 277 2.45 1.26 -8.62
CA VAL A 277 3.33 0.82 -7.55
C VAL A 277 2.40 0.03 -6.64
N ALA A 278 2.50 -1.28 -6.77
CA ALA A 278 1.64 -2.25 -6.12
C ALA A 278 1.40 -1.80 -4.69
N LEU A 279 0.12 -1.73 -4.29
CA LEU A 279 -0.28 -1.58 -2.90
C LEU A 279 0.75 -2.31 -2.05
N GLY A 280 1.37 -1.61 -1.10
CA GLY A 280 2.10 -2.28 -0.03
C GLY A 280 1.11 -3.24 0.61
N ARG A 281 1.11 -4.49 0.13
CA ARG A 281 0.34 -5.58 0.70
C ARG A 281 0.70 -5.58 2.17
N PRO A 282 -0.27 -5.76 3.10
CA PRO A 282 0.08 -5.98 4.50
C PRO A 282 1.20 -7.02 4.49
N ARG A 283 2.37 -6.67 5.06
CA ARG A 283 3.57 -7.51 4.98
C ARG A 283 3.14 -8.91 5.37
N PRO A 284 3.09 -9.85 4.41
CA PRO A 284 2.38 -11.10 4.65
C PRO A 284 3.20 -12.02 5.56
N ALA A 285 4.37 -11.56 6.01
CA ALA A 285 5.24 -12.21 6.96
C ALA A 285 4.50 -12.73 8.21
N ALA A 286 3.62 -11.93 8.82
CA ALA A 286 2.91 -12.40 10.02
C ALA A 286 1.89 -13.51 9.70
N ALA A 287 1.14 -13.36 8.60
CA ALA A 287 0.16 -14.35 8.18
C ALA A 287 0.83 -15.65 7.72
N PHE A 288 1.97 -15.57 7.02
CA PHE A 288 2.71 -16.75 6.56
C PHE A 288 3.45 -17.49 7.68
N VAL A 289 3.74 -16.83 8.80
CA VAL A 289 4.32 -17.47 10.00
C VAL A 289 3.23 -18.03 10.92
N LEU A 290 2.10 -17.33 11.06
CA LEU A 290 1.02 -17.78 11.94
C LEU A 290 0.18 -18.90 11.31
N LEU A 291 -0.02 -18.90 10.00
CA LEU A 291 -0.90 -19.86 9.33
C LEU A 291 -0.43 -21.32 9.43
N PRO A 292 0.86 -21.66 9.25
CA PRO A 292 1.36 -23.02 9.49
C PRO A 292 1.27 -23.43 10.96
N LEU A 293 1.46 -22.49 11.88
CA LEU A 293 1.38 -22.71 13.31
C LEU A 293 -0.06 -22.98 13.76
N VAL A 294 -1.03 -22.24 13.20
CA VAL A 294 -2.47 -22.49 13.38
C VAL A 294 -2.89 -23.80 12.74
N ALA A 295 -2.40 -24.11 11.53
CA ALA A 295 -2.70 -25.38 10.85
C ALA A 295 -2.14 -26.60 11.60
N ALA A 296 -0.91 -26.51 12.09
CA ALA A 296 -0.29 -27.55 12.93
C ALA A 296 -1.05 -27.71 14.25
N GLY A 297 -1.45 -26.59 14.89
CA GLY A 297 -2.28 -26.62 16.08
C GLY A 297 -3.66 -27.26 15.83
N ALA A 298 -4.28 -26.96 14.68
CA ALA A 298 -5.56 -27.54 14.28
C ALA A 298 -5.44 -29.05 13.97
N ALA A 299 -4.40 -29.46 13.24
CA ALA A 299 -4.15 -30.88 12.94
C ALA A 299 -3.87 -31.68 14.22
N TRP A 300 -3.09 -31.10 15.15
CA TRP A 300 -2.86 -31.71 16.45
C TRP A 300 -4.17 -31.82 17.25
N ALA A 301 -4.98 -30.76 17.29
CA ALA A 301 -6.30 -30.78 17.92
C ALA A 301 -7.24 -31.84 17.32
N ILE A 302 -7.20 -32.08 16.01
CA ILE A 302 -7.99 -33.12 15.33
C ILE A 302 -7.53 -34.53 15.74
N GLY A 303 -6.23 -34.79 15.81
CA GLY A 303 -5.72 -36.08 16.31
C GLY A 303 -6.08 -36.32 17.78
N LEU A 304 -6.05 -35.25 18.57
CA LEU A 304 -6.54 -35.21 19.95
C LEU A 304 -8.03 -35.61 20.03
N LEU A 305 -8.87 -35.02 19.18
CA LEU A 305 -10.31 -35.30 19.12
C LEU A 305 -10.66 -36.72 18.68
N ALA A 306 -9.87 -37.30 17.77
CA ALA A 306 -10.11 -38.64 17.22
C ALA A 306 -9.68 -39.77 18.18
N GLY A 307 -8.95 -39.45 19.27
CA GLY A 307 -8.41 -40.45 20.20
C GLY A 307 -7.33 -41.35 19.58
N THR A 308 -6.93 -41.06 18.35
CA THR A 308 -5.98 -41.83 17.54
C THR A 308 -4.61 -41.16 17.62
N TYR A 309 -3.99 -41.16 18.82
CA TYR A 309 -2.57 -40.86 18.88
C TYR A 309 -1.76 -42.12 18.61
N PRO A 310 -0.85 -42.09 17.63
CA PRO A 310 0.13 -43.16 17.49
C PRO A 310 1.01 -43.19 18.74
N GLU A 311 1.20 -44.39 19.31
CA GLU A 311 2.00 -44.57 20.52
C GLU A 311 3.43 -44.05 20.33
N PRO A 312 3.99 -43.36 21.33
CA PRO A 312 5.36 -42.86 21.29
C PRO A 312 6.33 -44.03 21.13
N GLY A 313 7.06 -44.06 20.02
CA GLY A 313 8.00 -45.14 19.67
C GLY A 313 7.63 -45.91 18.39
N THR A 314 6.39 -45.79 17.92
CA THR A 314 5.94 -46.37 16.64
C THR A 314 6.37 -45.52 15.44
N ASP A 315 6.49 -46.14 14.26
CA ASP A 315 6.83 -45.42 13.02
C ASP A 315 5.76 -44.36 12.66
N ALA A 316 4.49 -44.65 12.93
CA ALA A 316 3.41 -43.67 12.80
C ALA A 316 3.62 -42.47 13.75
N GLY A 317 4.05 -42.69 15.00
CA GLY A 317 4.32 -41.63 15.95
C GLY A 317 5.50 -40.75 15.52
N ARG A 318 6.55 -41.37 14.98
CA ARG A 318 7.72 -40.66 14.44
C ARG A 318 7.35 -39.83 13.21
N LEU A 319 6.57 -40.37 12.29
CA LEU A 319 6.10 -39.65 11.10
C LEU A 319 5.17 -38.49 11.45
N THR A 320 4.29 -38.66 12.43
CA THR A 320 3.37 -37.61 12.89
C THR A 320 4.12 -36.48 13.59
N ALA A 321 5.11 -36.81 14.45
CA ALA A 321 5.97 -35.82 15.09
C ALA A 321 6.84 -35.07 14.06
N LEU A 322 7.45 -35.79 13.11
CA LEU A 322 8.24 -35.20 12.02
C LEU A 322 7.38 -34.23 11.20
N ALA A 323 6.16 -34.65 10.85
CA ALA A 323 5.25 -33.84 10.07
C ALA A 323 4.75 -32.61 10.85
N LEU A 324 4.54 -32.70 12.18
CA LEU A 324 4.22 -31.54 13.02
C LEU A 324 5.38 -30.52 13.08
N VAL A 325 6.61 -31.01 13.18
CA VAL A 325 7.81 -30.16 13.15
C VAL A 325 7.98 -29.49 11.78
N LEU A 326 7.73 -30.24 10.69
CA LEU A 326 7.74 -29.73 9.32
C LEU A 326 6.62 -28.72 9.06
N ALA A 327 5.41 -28.99 9.54
CA ALA A 327 4.24 -28.13 9.36
C ALA A 327 4.27 -26.87 10.23
N GLY A 328 4.89 -26.90 11.41
CA GLY A 328 4.95 -25.76 12.33
C GLY A 328 6.30 -25.02 12.30
N PRO A 329 7.25 -25.34 13.20
CA PRO A 329 8.50 -24.59 13.35
C PRO A 329 9.35 -24.50 12.08
N ALA A 330 9.52 -25.62 11.36
CA ALA A 330 10.42 -25.66 10.21
C ALA A 330 9.85 -24.91 9.00
N SER A 331 8.55 -25.02 8.71
CA SER A 331 7.89 -24.21 7.68
C SER A 331 7.88 -22.73 8.05
N SER A 332 7.72 -22.39 9.34
CA SER A 332 7.73 -21.01 9.82
C SER A 332 9.12 -20.38 9.67
N ILE A 333 10.18 -21.08 10.09
CA ILE A 333 11.58 -20.65 9.91
C ILE A 333 11.93 -20.58 8.43
N GLY A 334 11.55 -21.60 7.66
CA GLY A 334 11.76 -21.65 6.21
C GLY A 334 11.05 -20.51 5.47
N ALA A 335 9.82 -20.17 5.88
CA ALA A 335 9.07 -19.07 5.31
C ALA A 335 9.71 -17.72 5.63
N VAL A 336 10.23 -17.53 6.86
CA VAL A 336 10.96 -16.32 7.26
C VAL A 336 12.27 -16.18 6.48
N MET A 337 13.05 -17.26 6.38
CA MET A 337 14.30 -17.30 5.61
C MET A 337 14.03 -17.04 4.12
N ALA A 338 13.02 -17.69 3.55
CA ALA A 338 12.59 -17.47 2.17
C ALA A 338 12.11 -16.03 1.94
N LEU A 339 11.38 -15.43 2.88
CA LEU A 339 10.98 -14.02 2.78
C LEU A 339 12.18 -13.07 2.76
N ALA A 340 13.24 -13.41 3.51
CA ALA A 340 14.43 -12.59 3.62
C ALA A 340 15.39 -12.74 2.42
N TRP A 341 15.50 -13.94 1.83
CA TRP A 341 16.52 -14.22 0.80
C TRP A 341 15.93 -14.52 -0.58
N TRP A 342 14.75 -15.14 -0.66
CA TRP A 342 14.14 -15.58 -1.92
C TRP A 342 12.60 -15.47 -1.91
N PRO A 343 12.01 -14.26 -2.07
CA PRO A 343 10.58 -14.05 -1.88
C PRO A 343 9.68 -14.87 -2.82
N ARG A 344 10.21 -15.28 -3.97
CA ARG A 344 9.49 -16.07 -4.99
C ARG A 344 9.18 -17.50 -4.55
N ILE A 345 9.97 -18.08 -3.63
CA ILE A 345 9.79 -19.46 -3.16
C ILE A 345 8.94 -19.57 -1.89
N VAL A 346 8.54 -18.45 -1.28
CA VAL A 346 7.71 -18.45 -0.05
C VAL A 346 6.42 -19.24 -0.25
N GLY A 347 5.78 -19.12 -1.42
CA GLY A 347 4.57 -19.88 -1.74
C GLY A 347 4.80 -21.39 -1.78
N VAL A 348 5.98 -21.84 -2.21
CA VAL A 348 6.37 -23.25 -2.24
C VAL A 348 6.61 -23.78 -0.83
N VAL A 349 7.30 -23.00 0.02
CA VAL A 349 7.56 -23.38 1.42
C VAL A 349 6.27 -23.48 2.23
N VAL A 350 5.39 -22.48 2.09
CA VAL A 350 4.09 -22.47 2.77
C VAL A 350 3.17 -23.56 2.22
N GLY A 351 3.17 -23.77 0.90
CA GLY A 351 2.44 -24.86 0.25
C GLY A 351 2.91 -26.24 0.71
N GLY A 352 4.22 -26.43 0.89
CA GLY A 352 4.80 -27.66 1.45
C GLY A 352 4.39 -27.89 2.90
N GLY A 353 4.38 -26.84 3.74
CA GLY A 353 3.88 -26.92 5.11
C GLY A 353 2.39 -27.27 5.19
N LEU A 354 1.57 -26.68 4.29
CA LEU A 354 0.15 -27.01 4.14
C LEU A 354 -0.06 -28.46 3.67
N ALA A 355 0.68 -28.92 2.67
CA ALA A 355 0.61 -30.29 2.18
C ALA A 355 1.01 -31.29 3.28
N ALA A 356 2.06 -30.99 4.05
CA ALA A 356 2.44 -31.78 5.22
C ALA A 356 1.32 -31.82 6.26
N SER A 357 0.63 -30.70 6.51
CA SER A 357 -0.53 -30.64 7.41
C SER A 357 -1.69 -31.51 6.94
N VAL A 358 -1.96 -31.55 5.62
CA VAL A 358 -2.98 -32.43 5.02
C VAL A 358 -2.57 -33.90 5.14
N PHE A 359 -1.30 -34.23 4.94
CA PHE A 359 -0.78 -35.59 5.17
C PHE A 359 -0.92 -36.05 6.62
N ILE A 360 -0.69 -35.16 7.59
CA ILE A 360 -0.95 -35.42 9.02
C ILE A 360 -2.42 -35.71 9.25
N GLY A 361 -3.31 -34.85 8.73
CA GLY A 361 -4.75 -35.02 8.87
C GLY A 361 -5.22 -36.37 8.29
N ARG A 362 -4.72 -36.75 7.12
CA ARG A 362 -5.00 -38.07 6.52
C ARG A 362 -4.45 -39.21 7.37
N ALA A 363 -3.20 -39.14 7.81
CA ALA A 363 -2.59 -40.20 8.62
C ALA A 363 -3.29 -40.42 9.98
N LEU A 364 -3.89 -39.37 10.56
CA LEU A 364 -4.62 -39.45 11.82
C LEU A 364 -6.07 -39.93 11.67
N LEU A 365 -6.69 -39.73 10.50
CA LEU A 365 -8.10 -40.05 10.24
C LEU A 365 -8.30 -41.36 9.46
N GLY A 366 -7.25 -41.91 8.84
CA GLY A 366 -7.30 -43.10 7.97
C GLY A 366 -7.45 -42.75 6.50
#